data_AF-A0AA38GI45-F1
#
_entry.id   AF-A0AA38GI45-F1
#
_cell.length_a   1.000
_cell.length_b   1.000
_cell.length_c   1.000
_cell.angle_alpha   90.00
_cell.angle_beta   90.00
_cell.angle_gamma   90.00
#
_symmetry.space_group_name_H-M   'P 1'
#
loop_
_entity.id
_entity.type
_entity.pdbx_description
1 polymer ?
#
loop_
_entity_poly.entity_id
_entity_poly.type
_entity_poly.pdbx_seq_one_letter_code
_entity_poly.pdbx_strand_id
1 'polypeptide(L)'
;MDGFSGYNQIRISEKDQAKTTFITPWGTYCYAVMPFGLKNAGATYQRAMTYIFHDLIHKIMESYVDDLLAKAKKCCDHPEVLRVILSRLIEYRVMLNPEKCVFGVTGGKLLGYIISS
;
A
#
# COMPACT_ATOMS: atom_id res chain seq x y z
N MET A 1 3.26 -7.92 2.81
CA MET A 1 2.81 -7.57 1.45
C MET A 1 3.20 -6.13 1.21
N ASP A 2 3.76 -5.80 0.04
CA ASP A 2 4.32 -4.48 -0.27
C ASP A 2 3.59 -3.91 -1.50
N GLY A 3 3.15 -2.65 -1.43
CA GLY A 3 2.43 -1.98 -2.52
C GLY A 3 3.30 -1.73 -3.77
N PHE A 4 2.84 -2.17 -4.94
CA PHE A 4 3.56 -1.99 -6.21
C PHE A 4 3.73 -0.51 -6.55
N SER A 5 4.96 -0.07 -6.80
CA SER A 5 5.25 1.35 -7.09
C SER A 5 4.79 2.34 -6.00
N GLY A 6 4.50 1.87 -4.78
CA GLY A 6 4.08 2.67 -3.61
C GLY A 6 3.07 3.77 -3.96
N TYR A 7 3.48 5.01 -3.77
CA TYR A 7 2.67 6.21 -3.95
C TYR A 7 2.09 6.43 -5.36
N ASN A 8 2.70 5.87 -6.40
CA ASN A 8 2.30 6.10 -7.80
C ASN A 8 0.93 5.47 -8.18
N GLN A 9 0.23 4.87 -7.22
CA GLN A 9 -1.12 4.33 -7.41
C GLN A 9 -2.23 5.35 -7.10
N ILE A 10 -1.91 6.43 -6.37
CA ILE A 10 -2.90 7.44 -5.96
C ILE A 10 -2.92 8.58 -6.97
N ARG A 11 -4.09 8.82 -7.57
CA ARG A 11 -4.28 9.94 -8.51
C ARG A 11 -4.24 11.27 -7.77
N ILE A 12 -3.52 12.23 -8.34
CA ILE A 12 -3.53 13.63 -7.88
C ILE A 12 -4.78 14.30 -8.44
N SER A 13 -5.44 15.12 -7.62
CA SER A 13 -6.55 15.98 -8.07
C SER A 13 -6.08 16.87 -9.22
N GLU A 14 -6.85 16.98 -10.30
CA GLU A 14 -6.47 17.73 -11.51
C GLU A 14 -6.02 19.17 -11.21
N LYS A 15 -6.68 19.84 -10.26
CA LYS A 15 -6.33 21.20 -9.79
C LYS A 15 -4.95 21.31 -9.12
N ASP A 16 -4.42 20.20 -8.60
CA ASP A 16 -3.16 20.13 -7.87
C ASP A 16 -2.02 19.55 -8.71
N GLN A 17 -2.30 18.97 -9.88
CA GLN A 17 -1.27 18.38 -10.76
C GLN A 17 -0.22 19.42 -11.18
N ALA A 18 -0.64 20.63 -11.53
CA ALA A 18 0.27 21.72 -11.91
C ALA A 18 1.29 22.09 -10.81
N LYS A 19 1.01 21.78 -9.53
CA LYS A 19 1.95 22.00 -8.42
C LYS A 19 3.09 20.96 -8.38
N THR A 20 2.94 19.88 -9.11
CA THR A 20 3.94 18.80 -9.27
C THR A 20 4.70 18.92 -10.59
N THR A 21 4.72 20.13 -11.16
CA THR A 21 5.37 20.39 -12.45
C THR A 21 6.88 20.23 -12.37
N PHE A 22 7.47 19.62 -13.39
CA PHE A 22 8.90 19.52 -13.59
C PHE A 22 9.26 19.88 -15.03
N ILE A 23 10.50 20.35 -15.23
CA ILE A 23 11.00 20.82 -16.51
C ILE A 23 11.99 19.78 -17.05
N THR A 24 11.82 19.44 -18.32
CA THR A 24 12.77 18.64 -19.11
C THR A 24 13.29 19.50 -20.26
N PRO A 25 14.41 19.12 -20.93
CA PRO A 25 14.85 19.78 -22.15
C PRO A 25 13.81 19.83 -23.27
N TRP A 26 12.80 18.96 -23.22
CA TRP A 26 11.74 18.85 -24.23
C TRP A 26 10.41 19.50 -23.82
N GLY A 27 10.35 20.14 -22.65
CA GLY A 27 9.16 20.85 -22.19
C GLY A 27 8.81 20.60 -20.73
N THR A 28 7.63 21.10 -20.37
CA THR A 28 7.10 21.15 -19.01
C THR A 28 6.04 20.07 -18.83
N TYR A 29 6.22 19.23 -17.82
CA TYR A 29 5.33 18.10 -17.53
C TYR A 29 4.87 18.17 -16.07
N CYS A 30 3.75 17.53 -15.75
CA CYS A 30 3.26 17.40 -14.38
C CYS A 30 2.86 15.95 -14.09
N TYR A 31 2.82 15.57 -12.82
CA TYR A 31 2.42 14.22 -12.43
C TYR A 31 0.91 14.08 -12.32
N ALA A 32 0.35 13.02 -12.91
CA ALA A 32 -1.06 12.64 -12.76
C ALA A 32 -1.30 11.74 -11.53
N VAL A 33 -0.26 11.04 -11.08
CA VAL A 33 -0.25 10.17 -9.89
C VAL A 33 0.80 10.67 -8.91
N MET A 34 0.63 10.37 -7.63
CA MET A 34 1.44 10.94 -6.55
C MET A 34 2.92 10.55 -6.68
N PRO A 35 3.84 11.48 -7.01
CA PRO A 35 5.25 11.17 -7.12
C PRO A 35 5.91 11.02 -5.76
N PHE A 36 7.07 10.37 -5.76
CA PHE A 36 7.98 10.39 -4.62
C PHE A 36 8.46 11.82 -4.32
N GLY A 37 8.85 12.06 -3.06
CA GLY A 37 9.37 13.35 -2.62
C GLY A 37 8.32 14.36 -2.15
N LEU A 38 7.03 14.10 -2.33
CA LEU A 38 5.99 14.92 -1.71
C LEU A 38 5.94 14.70 -0.20
N LYS A 39 6.00 15.79 0.57
CA LYS A 39 5.98 15.77 2.04
C LYS A 39 4.80 14.98 2.62
N ASN A 40 3.64 15.04 1.97
CA ASN A 40 2.40 14.41 2.45
C ASN A 40 2.06 13.09 1.75
N ALA A 41 3.00 12.52 0.97
CA ALA A 41 2.74 11.27 0.25
C ALA A 41 2.37 10.12 1.20
N GLY A 42 3.20 9.88 2.23
CA GLY A 42 2.97 8.83 3.22
C GLY A 42 1.64 9.00 3.97
N ALA A 43 1.31 10.22 4.41
CA ALA A 43 0.05 10.49 5.10
C ALA A 43 -1.19 10.28 4.20
N THR A 44 -1.07 10.63 2.92
CA THR A 44 -2.15 10.42 1.94
C THR A 44 -2.33 8.93 1.67
N TYR A 45 -1.24 8.19 1.51
CA TYR A 45 -1.27 6.74 1.30
C TYR A 45 -1.85 6.01 2.51
N GLN A 46 -1.41 6.34 3.72
CA GLN A 46 -1.96 5.80 4.96
C GLN A 46 -3.47 6.04 5.05
N ARG A 47 -3.94 7.25 4.71
CA ARG A 47 -5.37 7.56 4.70
C ARG A 47 -6.14 6.71 3.68
N ALA A 48 -5.57 6.47 2.50
CA ALA A 48 -6.17 5.59 1.50
C ALA A 48 -6.25 4.14 2.01
N MET A 49 -5.17 3.62 2.60
CA MET A 49 -5.14 2.28 3.18
C MET A 49 -6.14 2.14 4.33
N THR A 50 -6.21 3.13 5.22
CA THR A 50 -7.23 3.16 6.28
C THR A 50 -8.64 3.16 5.69
N TYR A 51 -8.92 3.94 4.64
CA TYR A 51 -10.25 3.93 4.01
C TYR A 51 -10.61 2.54 3.44
N ILE A 52 -9.69 1.93 2.71
CA ILE A 52 -9.90 0.63 2.04
C ILE A 52 -10.06 -0.51 3.05
N PHE A 53 -9.32 -0.47 4.16
CA PHE A 53 -9.21 -1.59 5.11
C PHE A 53 -9.72 -1.28 6.53
N HIS A 54 -10.44 -0.17 6.74
CA HIS A 54 -10.86 0.29 8.08
C HIS A 54 -11.56 -0.80 8.92
N ASP A 55 -12.30 -1.70 8.27
CA ASP A 55 -13.04 -2.80 8.90
C ASP A 55 -12.15 -4.01 9.24
N LEU A 56 -10.99 -4.14 8.61
CA LEU A 56 -10.06 -5.28 8.69
C LEU A 56 -8.81 -4.97 9.51
N ILE A 57 -8.37 -3.71 9.52
CA ILE A 57 -7.24 -3.22 10.32
C ILE A 57 -7.47 -3.54 11.80
N HIS A 58 -6.39 -3.92 12.50
CA HIS A 58 -6.36 -4.41 13.88
C HIS A 58 -7.02 -5.77 14.14
N LYS A 59 -7.88 -6.27 13.23
CA LYS A 59 -8.51 -7.60 13.35
C LYS A 59 -7.69 -8.68 12.68
N ILE A 60 -7.57 -8.61 11.36
CA ILE A 60 -6.91 -9.63 10.53
C ILE A 60 -5.72 -9.08 9.73
N MET A 61 -5.51 -7.76 9.78
CA MET A 61 -4.35 -7.14 9.17
C MET A 61 -3.87 -5.90 9.93
N GLU A 62 -2.63 -5.51 9.69
CA GLU A 62 -2.08 -4.21 10.03
C GLU A 62 -1.58 -3.54 8.73
N SER A 63 -1.69 -2.23 8.65
CA SER A 63 -1.19 -1.43 7.53
C SER A 63 -0.25 -0.36 8.04
N TYR A 64 0.93 -0.25 7.47
CA TYR A 64 1.86 0.84 7.71
C TYR A 64 2.38 1.38 6.38
N VAL A 65 1.88 2.54 5.97
CA VAL A 65 2.19 3.15 4.67
C VAL A 65 2.08 2.08 3.56
N ASP A 66 3.17 1.70 2.91
CA ASP A 66 3.21 0.75 1.79
C ASP A 66 3.24 -0.73 2.24
N ASP A 67 3.47 -1.00 3.52
CA ASP A 67 3.55 -2.35 4.10
C ASP A 67 2.19 -2.81 4.64
N LEU A 68 1.69 -3.94 4.13
CA LEU A 68 0.50 -4.63 4.63
C LEU A 68 0.90 -5.96 5.27
N LEU A 69 0.49 -6.16 6.53
CA LEU A 69 0.70 -7.40 7.28
C LEU A 69 -0.64 -8.11 7.45
N ALA A 70 -0.77 -9.33 6.94
CA ALA A 70 -1.91 -10.19 7.26
C ALA A 70 -1.58 -11.06 8.48
N LYS A 71 -2.52 -11.17 9.42
CA LYS A 71 -2.38 -11.97 10.64
C LYS A 71 -3.58 -12.89 10.83
N ALA A 72 -3.31 -14.13 11.24
CA ALA A 72 -4.33 -15.13 11.57
C ALA A 72 -3.94 -15.83 12.87
N LYS A 73 -4.93 -16.20 13.70
CA LYS A 73 -4.67 -16.92 14.97
C LYS A 73 -4.27 -18.38 14.74
N LYS A 74 -4.84 -19.00 13.71
CA LYS A 74 -4.51 -20.37 13.30
C LYS A 74 -3.99 -20.35 11.88
N CYS A 75 -3.01 -21.22 11.60
CA CYS A 75 -2.44 -21.35 10.26
C CYS A 75 -3.51 -21.75 9.22
N CYS A 76 -4.48 -22.58 9.60
CA CYS A 76 -5.59 -22.99 8.73
C CYS A 76 -6.50 -21.83 8.27
N ASP A 77 -6.57 -20.76 9.05
CA ASP A 77 -7.45 -19.61 8.76
C ASP A 77 -6.73 -18.58 7.86
N HIS A 78 -5.41 -18.68 7.73
CA HIS A 78 -4.59 -17.72 6.98
C HIS A 78 -4.96 -17.60 5.49
N PRO A 79 -5.24 -18.70 4.76
CA PRO A 79 -5.70 -18.61 3.37
C PRO A 79 -6.99 -17.80 3.21
N GLU A 80 -7.93 -17.94 4.15
CA GLU A 80 -9.20 -17.20 4.12
C GLU A 80 -8.99 -15.72 4.42
N VAL A 81 -8.13 -15.40 5.39
CA VAL A 81 -7.71 -14.01 5.66
C VAL A 81 -7.08 -13.38 4.41
N LEU A 82 -6.17 -14.08 3.74
CA LEU A 82 -5.55 -13.61 2.51
C LEU A 82 -6.60 -13.40 1.40
N ARG A 83 -7.58 -14.30 1.28
CA ARG A 83 -8.66 -14.17 0.30
C ARG A 83 -9.44 -12.87 0.49
N VAL A 84 -9.81 -12.53 1.72
CA VAL A 84 -10.53 -11.28 2.02
C VAL A 84 -9.67 -10.05 1.67
N ILE A 85 -8.41 -10.04 2.09
CA ILE A 85 -7.50 -8.90 1.85
C ILE A 85 -7.24 -8.72 0.35
N LEU A 86 -6.92 -9.80 -0.38
CA LEU A 86 -6.67 -9.76 -1.82
C LEU A 86 -7.91 -9.34 -2.61
N SER A 87 -9.10 -9.78 -2.21
CA SER A 87 -10.35 -9.36 -2.85
C SER A 87 -10.56 -7.85 -2.75
N ARG A 88 -10.27 -7.27 -1.57
CA ARG A 88 -10.36 -5.83 -1.34
C ARG A 88 -9.30 -5.05 -2.14
N LEU A 89 -8.09 -5.59 -2.27
CA LEU A 89 -7.05 -4.99 -3.14
C LEU A 89 -7.49 -4.95 -4.61
N ILE A 90 -8.11 -6.01 -5.11
CA ILE A 90 -8.64 -6.08 -6.48
C ILE A 90 -9.77 -5.06 -6.66
N GLU A 91 -10.72 -5.00 -5.73
CA GLU A 91 -11.87 -4.08 -5.75
C GLU A 91 -11.41 -2.61 -5.89
N TYR A 92 -10.43 -2.21 -5.09
CA TYR A 92 -9.88 -0.84 -5.08
C TYR A 92 -8.72 -0.63 -6.06
N ARG A 93 -8.39 -1.64 -6.86
CA ARG A 93 -7.31 -1.63 -7.86
C ARG A 93 -5.94 -1.25 -7.27
N VAL A 94 -5.67 -1.69 -6.05
CA VAL A 94 -4.36 -1.55 -5.42
C VAL A 94 -3.50 -2.74 -5.83
N MET A 95 -2.36 -2.44 -6.45
CA MET A 95 -1.40 -3.43 -6.91
C MET A 95 -0.35 -3.72 -5.83
N LEU A 96 0.05 -4.98 -5.72
CA LEU A 96 1.13 -5.43 -4.84
C LEU A 96 2.36 -5.81 -5.66
N ASN A 97 3.55 -5.65 -5.09
CA ASN A 97 4.78 -6.15 -5.67
C ASN A 97 4.96 -7.64 -5.32
N PRO A 98 4.79 -8.58 -6.27
CA PRO A 98 4.87 -10.00 -5.97
C PRO A 98 6.26 -10.44 -5.47
N GLU A 99 7.34 -9.81 -5.96
CA GLU A 99 8.71 -10.16 -5.56
C GLU A 99 9.01 -9.81 -4.10
N LYS A 100 8.29 -8.84 -3.54
CA LYS A 100 8.42 -8.39 -2.15
C LYS A 100 7.35 -8.96 -1.23
N CYS A 101 6.39 -9.70 -1.77
CA CYS A 101 5.34 -10.31 -0.97
C CYS A 101 5.79 -11.67 -0.43
N VAL A 102 5.76 -11.79 0.90
CA VAL A 102 6.04 -13.03 1.61
C VAL A 102 4.75 -13.50 2.29
N PHE A 103 4.42 -14.79 2.14
CA PHE A 103 3.19 -15.40 2.64
C PHE A 103 3.46 -16.65 3.46
N GLY A 104 2.57 -17.00 4.39
CA GLY A 104 2.61 -18.27 5.11
C GLY A 104 3.80 -18.43 6.07
N VAL A 105 4.43 -17.34 6.49
CA VAL A 105 5.55 -17.36 7.43
C VAL A 105 5.06 -17.25 8.89
N THR A 106 5.66 -18.02 9.79
CA THR A 106 5.41 -17.95 11.25
C THR A 106 6.00 -16.69 11.90
N GLY A 107 6.94 -16.05 11.22
CA GLY A 107 7.42 -14.72 11.53
C GLY A 107 7.90 -14.00 10.28
N GLY A 108 7.69 -12.69 10.22
CA GLY A 108 7.96 -11.86 9.04
C GLY A 108 8.73 -10.61 9.39
N LYS A 109 9.52 -10.10 8.43
CA LYS A 109 10.17 -8.81 8.55
C LYS A 109 9.16 -7.70 8.23
N LEU A 110 8.90 -6.81 9.18
CA LEU A 110 8.07 -5.61 9.01
C LEU A 110 8.86 -4.40 9.52
N LEU A 111 9.02 -3.35 8.71
CA LEU A 111 9.73 -2.11 9.09
C LEU A 111 11.13 -2.32 9.68
N GLY A 112 11.84 -3.37 9.23
CA GLY A 112 13.17 -3.69 9.74
C GLY A 112 13.19 -4.57 10.99
N TYR A 113 12.04 -4.85 11.60
CA TYR A 113 11.91 -5.74 12.76
C TYR A 113 11.42 -7.13 12.35
N ILE A 114 11.89 -8.17 13.03
CA ILE A 114 11.36 -9.53 12.89
C ILE A 114 10.18 -9.65 13.85
N ILE A 115 8.98 -9.83 13.30
CA ILE A 115 7.78 -10.12 14.07
C ILE A 115 7.62 -11.64 14.07
N SER A 116 7.65 -12.27 15.24
CA SER A 116 7.34 -13.68 15.44
C SER A 116 6.08 -13.83 16.29
N SER A 117 5.24 -14.82 15.98
CA SER A 117 4.10 -15.21 16.82
C SER A 117 4.52 -15.94 18.08
#